data_AF-A0A9D7TL30-F1
#
_entry.id   AF-A0A9D7TL30-F1
#
_cell.length_a   1.000
_cell.length_b   1.000
_cell.length_c   1.000
_cell.angle_alpha   90.00
_cell.angle_beta   90.00
_cell.angle_gamma   90.00
#
_symmetry.space_group_name_H-M   'P 1'
#
loop_
_entity.id
_entity.type
_entity.pdbx_description
1 polymer ?
#
loop_
_entity_poly.entity_id
_entity_poly.type
_entity_poly.pdbx_seq_one_letter_code
_entity_poly.pdbx_strand_id
1 'polypeptide(L)'
;MLRFTIKQLIFLCILFLGLCAGMWYFMKSHWFEAQKAESTTLVLEKIKTVTKLISVEGQFSELYNYKESYDYDFFNLFSKKIILRVTAKVSVGYDFEKVNITIDSLTKTITLNELPEPEILSIDHNLDYYDISEGTFNKFTTEEYNMINKKAKISSLPKRKIRPCWPLLRNKK
;
A
#
# COMPACT_ATOMS: atom_id res chain seq x y z
N MET A 1 -56.67 -38.56 -28.43
CA MET A 1 -56.56 -38.32 -26.98
C MET A 1 -55.11 -38.23 -26.51
N LEU A 2 -54.26 -39.23 -26.76
CA LEU A 2 -52.89 -39.33 -26.21
C LEU A 2 -51.92 -38.17 -26.58
N ARG A 3 -52.04 -37.56 -27.77
CA ARG A 3 -51.18 -36.44 -28.18
C ARG A 3 -51.48 -35.13 -27.44
N PHE A 4 -52.69 -34.99 -26.89
CA PHE A 4 -53.12 -33.78 -26.19
C PHE A 4 -52.59 -33.76 -24.75
N THR A 5 -52.61 -34.91 -24.07
CA THR A 5 -52.07 -35.06 -22.72
C THR A 5 -50.55 -34.91 -22.67
N ILE A 6 -49.83 -35.38 -23.70
CA ILE A 6 -48.37 -35.21 -23.80
C ILE A 6 -47.97 -33.73 -23.92
N LYS A 7 -48.71 -32.94 -24.72
CA LYS A 7 -48.44 -31.50 -24.86
C LYS A 7 -48.67 -30.73 -23.56
N GLN A 8 -49.69 -31.11 -22.79
CA GLN A 8 -49.97 -30.53 -21.48
C GLN A 8 -48.88 -30.85 -20.44
N LEU A 9 -48.33 -32.07 -20.47
CA LEU A 9 -47.21 -32.48 -19.61
C LEU A 9 -45.94 -31.66 -19.89
N ILE A 10 -45.60 -31.45 -21.17
CA ILE A 10 -44.42 -30.66 -21.56
C ILE A 10 -44.54 -29.20 -21.11
N PHE A 11 -45.73 -28.60 -21.24
CA PHE A 11 -45.97 -27.23 -20.79
C PHE A 11 -45.80 -27.07 -19.28
N LEU A 12 -46.30 -28.03 -18.49
CA LEU A 12 -46.10 -28.06 -17.03
C LEU A 12 -44.63 -28.21 -16.65
N CYS A 13 -43.87 -29.06 -17.36
CA CYS A 13 -42.44 -29.20 -17.11
C CYS A 13 -41.67 -27.91 -17.39
N ILE A 14 -41.98 -27.19 -18.47
CA ILE A 14 -41.34 -25.91 -18.81
C ILE A 14 -41.69 -24.83 -17.77
N LEU A 15 -42.95 -24.78 -17.33
CA LEU A 15 -43.39 -23.86 -16.29
C LEU A 15 -42.67 -24.13 -14.96
N PHE A 16 -42.54 -25.41 -14.60
CA PHE A 16 -41.85 -25.83 -13.39
C PHE A 16 -40.36 -25.50 -13.44
N LEU A 17 -39.70 -25.76 -14.58
CA LEU A 17 -38.30 -25.37 -14.81
C LEU A 17 -38.09 -23.86 -14.72
N GLY A 18 -39.00 -23.06 -15.30
CA GLY A 18 -38.97 -21.60 -15.21
C GLY A 18 -39.12 -21.10 -13.77
N LEU A 19 -40.03 -21.69 -13.00
CA LEU A 19 -40.19 -21.38 -11.58
C LEU A 19 -38.94 -21.76 -10.77
N CYS A 20 -38.37 -22.95 -10.99
CA CYS A 20 -37.14 -23.37 -10.32
C CYS A 20 -35.96 -22.46 -10.65
N ALA A 21 -35.79 -22.05 -11.92
CA ALA A 21 -34.75 -21.14 -12.33
C ALA A 21 -34.94 -19.73 -11.75
N GLY A 22 -36.18 -19.22 -11.73
CA GLY A 22 -36.53 -17.94 -11.12
C GLY A 22 -36.28 -17.93 -9.60
N MET A 23 -36.67 -19.01 -8.91
CA MET A 23 -36.46 -19.17 -7.48
C MET A 23 -34.97 -19.28 -7.13
N TRP A 24 -34.18 -20.01 -7.94
CA TRP A 24 -32.72 -20.04 -7.78
C TRP A 24 -32.11 -18.66 -7.97
N TYR A 25 -32.50 -17.92 -9.03
CA TYR A 25 -31.97 -16.58 -9.29
C TYR A 25 -32.29 -15.61 -8.14
N PHE A 26 -33.53 -15.66 -7.62
CA PHE A 26 -33.96 -14.85 -6.49
C PHE A 26 -33.19 -15.19 -5.20
N MET A 27 -33.03 -16.48 -4.90
CA MET A 27 -32.30 -16.95 -3.71
C MET A 27 -30.80 -16.59 -3.77
N LYS A 28 -30.18 -16.66 -4.96
CA LYS A 28 -28.78 -16.22 -5.15
C LYS A 28 -28.62 -14.71 -4.93
N SER A 29 -29.62 -13.90 -5.31
CA SER A 29 -29.52 -12.44 -5.23
C SER A 29 -29.70 -11.86 -3.83
N HIS A 30 -30.53 -12.47 -2.97
CA HIS A 30 -30.88 -11.89 -1.67
C HIS A 30 -30.11 -12.47 -0.46
N TRP A 31 -29.40 -13.59 -0.62
CA TRP A 31 -28.81 -14.33 0.51
C TRP A 31 -27.27 -14.30 0.51
N PHE A 32 -26.66 -13.67 -0.49
CA PHE A 32 -25.20 -13.59 -0.68
C PHE A 32 -24.68 -12.15 -0.54
N GLU A 33 -25.19 -11.39 0.43
CA GLU A 33 -24.42 -10.23 0.91
C GLU A 33 -23.23 -10.77 1.73
N ALA A 34 -22.05 -10.75 1.11
CA ALA A 34 -20.82 -11.12 1.78
C ALA A 34 -20.57 -10.16 2.96
N GLN A 35 -20.89 -10.59 4.18
CA GLN A 35 -20.48 -9.88 5.39
C GLN A 35 -18.95 -9.92 5.48
N LYS A 36 -18.32 -8.81 5.12
CA LYS A 36 -16.88 -8.61 5.32
C LYS A 36 -16.65 -8.32 6.81
N ALA A 37 -16.34 -9.36 7.57
CA ALA A 37 -15.89 -9.21 8.95
C ALA A 37 -14.41 -8.84 8.95
N GLU A 38 -14.09 -7.56 9.21
CA GLU A 38 -12.72 -7.08 9.37
C GLU A 38 -12.37 -7.08 10.87
N SER A 39 -11.51 -8.00 11.30
CA SER A 39 -10.96 -8.01 12.65
C SER A 39 -9.53 -7.46 12.64
N THR A 40 -9.29 -6.38 13.39
CA THR A 40 -7.96 -5.78 13.54
C THR A 40 -7.45 -6.03 14.95
N THR A 41 -6.37 -6.78 15.07
CA THR A 41 -5.66 -6.98 16.34
C THR A 41 -4.40 -6.14 16.33
N LEU A 42 -4.32 -5.14 17.22
CA LEU A 42 -3.12 -4.31 17.37
C LEU A 42 -2.15 -4.98 18.34
N VAL A 43 -0.98 -5.36 17.84
CA VAL A 43 0.13 -5.85 18.68
C VAL A 43 1.08 -4.69 18.91
N LEU A 44 1.10 -4.18 20.14
CA LEU A 44 1.99 -3.09 20.53
C LEU A 44 3.34 -3.67 20.99
N GLU A 45 4.38 -3.47 20.20
CA GLU A 45 5.71 -4.01 20.52
C GLU A 45 6.48 -3.15 21.53
N LYS A 46 6.47 -1.81 21.38
CA LYS A 46 7.28 -0.91 22.24
C LYS A 46 6.79 0.54 22.18
N ILE A 47 6.79 1.22 23.33
CA ILE A 47 6.60 2.68 23.43
C ILE A 47 7.91 3.31 23.93
N LYS A 48 8.30 4.43 23.31
CA LYS A 48 9.43 5.26 23.77
C LYS A 48 9.07 6.73 23.63
N THR A 49 9.29 7.51 24.68
CA THR A 49 9.20 8.98 24.62
C THR A 49 10.47 9.53 23.99
N VAL A 50 10.33 10.24 22.87
CA VAL A 50 11.45 10.83 22.12
C VAL A 50 11.13 12.29 21.81
N THR A 51 12.13 13.17 21.85
CA THR A 51 11.97 14.57 21.46
C THR A 51 12.81 14.82 20.22
N LYS A 52 12.17 15.19 19.11
CA LYS A 52 12.82 15.37 17.82
C LYS A 52 12.52 16.76 17.28
N LEU A 53 13.53 17.44 16.74
CA LEU A 53 13.35 18.68 16.00
C LEU A 53 13.48 18.41 14.51
N ILE A 54 12.39 18.55 13.77
CA ILE A 54 12.38 18.41 12.31
C ILE A 54 12.71 19.78 11.71
N SER A 55 13.82 19.89 10.99
CA SER A 55 14.25 21.14 10.35
C SER A 55 13.87 21.19 8.88
N VAL A 56 13.88 20.04 8.20
CA VAL A 56 13.52 19.93 6.79
C VAL A 56 12.62 18.71 6.60
N GLU A 57 11.48 18.92 5.94
CA GLU A 57 10.63 17.86 5.44
C GLU A 57 10.76 17.78 3.91
N GLY A 58 11.00 16.59 3.41
CA GLY A 58 10.98 16.28 1.98
C GLY A 58 9.85 15.29 1.68
N GLN A 59 9.00 15.61 0.71
CA GLN A 59 8.01 14.68 0.18
C GLN A 59 8.41 14.27 -1.23
N PHE A 60 8.49 12.97 -1.47
CA PHE A 60 8.86 12.40 -2.75
C PHE A 60 7.76 11.47 -3.23
N SER A 61 7.43 11.52 -4.52
CA SER A 61 6.49 10.60 -5.15
C SER A 61 7.18 9.98 -6.37
N GLU A 62 7.29 8.66 -6.39
CA GLU A 62 7.90 7.90 -7.49
C GLU A 62 6.93 6.83 -8.00
N LEU A 63 6.88 6.66 -9.33
CA LEU A 63 6.16 5.56 -9.94
C LEU A 63 7.13 4.38 -10.15
N TYR A 64 6.87 3.29 -9.44
CA TYR A 64 7.58 2.03 -9.59
C TYR A 64 6.82 1.12 -10.56
N ASN A 65 7.46 0.80 -11.68
CA ASN A 65 6.88 -0.05 -12.71
C ASN A 65 7.51 -1.44 -12.64
N TYR A 66 6.70 -2.47 -12.43
CA TYR A 66 7.10 -3.86 -12.56
C TYR A 66 6.34 -4.48 -13.72
N LYS A 67 7.06 -5.14 -14.63
CA LYS A 67 6.50 -5.83 -15.79
C LYS A 67 7.25 -7.14 -15.98
N GLU A 68 6.48 -8.20 -16.16
CA GLU A 68 6.97 -9.51 -16.56
C GLU A 68 6.19 -9.93 -17.80
N SER A 69 6.93 -10.25 -18.86
CA SER A 69 6.37 -10.68 -20.15
C SER A 69 7.23 -11.80 -20.72
N TYR A 70 6.58 -12.76 -21.37
CA TYR A 70 7.25 -13.85 -22.07
C TYR A 70 7.40 -13.52 -23.55
N ASP A 71 8.49 -13.93 -24.19
CA ASP A 71 8.82 -13.58 -25.58
C ASP A 71 7.78 -14.07 -26.61
N TYR A 72 7.01 -15.11 -26.29
CA TYR A 72 5.98 -15.69 -27.17
C TYR A 72 4.56 -15.17 -26.88
N ASP A 73 4.42 -14.09 -26.11
CA ASP A 73 3.12 -13.58 -25.67
C ASP A 73 2.49 -12.60 -26.68
N PHE A 74 1.98 -13.12 -27.80
CA PHE A 74 1.33 -12.32 -28.84
C PHE A 74 -0.02 -11.69 -28.42
N PHE A 75 -0.66 -12.22 -27.37
CA PHE A 75 -2.01 -11.82 -26.94
C PHE A 75 -2.07 -11.31 -25.49
N ASN A 76 -0.94 -11.00 -24.86
CA ASN A 76 -0.85 -10.59 -23.44
C ASN A 76 -1.52 -11.57 -22.46
N LEU A 77 -1.58 -12.85 -22.82
CA LEU A 77 -2.25 -13.90 -22.04
C LEU A 77 -1.43 -14.31 -20.81
N PHE A 78 -0.11 -14.09 -20.86
CA PHE A 78 0.84 -14.47 -19.81
C PHE A 78 1.57 -13.27 -19.21
N SER A 79 1.45 -12.08 -19.79
CA SER A 79 2.07 -10.86 -19.29
C SER A 79 1.38 -10.36 -18.03
N LYS A 80 2.17 -9.87 -17.07
CA LYS A 80 1.66 -9.18 -15.89
C LYS A 80 2.42 -7.89 -15.67
N LYS A 81 1.70 -6.85 -15.28
CA LYS A 81 2.23 -5.49 -15.08
C LYS A 81 1.56 -4.88 -13.86
N ILE A 82 2.36 -4.18 -13.07
CA ILE A 82 1.88 -3.42 -11.93
C ILE A 82 2.63 -2.10 -11.83
N ILE A 83 1.88 -1.03 -11.60
CA ILE A 83 2.40 0.32 -11.40
C ILE A 83 2.04 0.73 -9.98
N LEU A 84 3.07 0.95 -9.17
CA LEU A 84 2.94 1.43 -7.80
C LEU A 84 3.33 2.89 -7.72
N ARG A 85 2.53 3.71 -7.04
CA ARG A 85 2.94 5.03 -6.60
C ARG A 85 3.51 4.89 -5.19
N VAL A 86 4.80 5.16 -5.08
CA VAL A 86 5.52 5.15 -3.81
C VAL A 86 5.70 6.59 -3.36
N THR A 87 4.98 6.97 -2.31
CA THR A 87 5.14 8.28 -1.67
C THR A 87 6.02 8.13 -0.44
N ALA A 88 7.12 8.86 -0.37
CA ALA A 88 8.03 8.85 0.78
C ALA A 88 8.06 10.23 1.44
N LYS A 89 7.72 10.30 2.74
CA LYS A 89 7.96 11.47 3.59
C LYS A 89 9.26 11.26 4.34
N VAL A 90 10.21 12.17 4.14
CA VAL A 90 11.54 12.15 4.76
C VAL A 90 11.63 13.33 5.70
N SER A 91 11.90 13.03 6.97
CA SER A 91 12.09 14.05 8.00
C SER A 91 13.57 14.11 8.35
N VAL A 92 14.22 15.25 8.12
CA VAL A 92 15.62 15.50 8.47
C VAL A 92 15.67 16.50 9.61
N GLY A 93 16.47 16.20 10.62
CA GLY A 93 16.55 17.05 11.80
C GLY A 93 17.49 16.53 12.87
N TYR A 94 17.25 16.99 14.09
CA TYR A 94 18.09 16.74 15.25
C TYR A 94 17.36 15.87 16.27
N ASP A 95 18.07 14.88 16.79
CA ASP A 95 17.62 14.07 17.92
C ASP A 95 18.09 14.72 19.23
N PHE A 96 17.16 15.20 20.05
CA PHE A 96 17.50 15.85 21.32
C PHE A 96 17.92 14.86 22.40
N GLU A 97 17.72 13.55 22.23
CA GLU A 97 18.28 12.57 23.15
C GLU A 97 19.81 12.58 23.14
N LYS A 98 20.43 13.04 22.05
CA LYS A 98 21.88 13.14 21.89
C LYS A 98 22.44 14.51 22.32
N VAL A 99 21.58 15.49 22.61
CA VAL A 99 21.99 16.84 22.97
C VAL A 99 22.28 16.91 24.47
N ASN A 100 23.41 17.51 24.83
CA ASN A 100 23.71 17.81 26.22
C ASN A 100 23.00 19.10 26.65
N ILE A 101 21.97 18.95 27.47
CA ILE A 101 21.15 20.05 27.99
C ILE A 101 21.50 20.27 29.46
N THR A 102 21.94 21.47 29.81
CA THR A 102 22.14 21.88 31.20
C THR A 102 21.03 22.83 31.63
N ILE A 103 20.47 22.57 32.81
CA ILE A 103 19.37 23.34 33.38
C ILE A 103 19.88 24.00 34.66
N ASP A 104 19.95 25.32 34.66
CA ASP A 104 20.23 26.09 35.87
C ASP A 104 18.90 26.51 36.51
N SER A 105 18.57 25.90 37.65
CA SER A 105 17.30 26.13 38.36
C SER A 105 17.26 27.48 39.10
N LEU A 106 18.42 28.07 39.42
CA LEU A 106 18.51 29.35 40.11
C LEU A 106 18.24 30.51 39.14
N THR A 107 18.87 30.48 37.97
CA THR A 107 18.67 31.49 36.93
C THR A 107 17.49 31.18 36.02
N LYS A 108 16.88 29.99 36.16
CA LYS A 108 15.84 29.45 35.25
C LYS A 108 16.28 29.47 33.78
N THR A 109 17.56 29.29 33.54
CA THR A 109 18.15 29.31 32.19
C THR A 109 18.38 27.87 31.73
N ILE A 110 17.97 27.59 30.49
CA ILE A 110 18.23 26.30 29.82
C ILE A 110 19.31 26.57 28.78
N THR A 111 20.45 25.89 28.90
CA THR A 111 21.57 26.03 27.97
C THR A 111 21.70 24.74 27.16
N LEU A 112 21.54 24.86 25.84
CA LEU A 112 21.91 23.81 24.90
C LEU A 112 23.37 24.01 24.52
N ASN A 113 24.23 23.04 24.84
CA ASN A 113 25.66 23.16 24.57
C ASN A 113 25.97 22.96 23.07
N GLU A 114 25.95 21.71 22.61
CA GLU A 114 26.31 21.34 21.24
C GLU A 114 25.16 20.59 20.58
N LEU A 115 24.72 21.09 19.43
CA LEU A 115 23.74 20.40 18.60
C LEU A 115 24.46 19.31 17.78
N PRO A 116 23.95 18.06 17.76
CA PRO A 116 24.51 16.99 16.96
C PRO A 116 24.39 17.29 15.47
N GLU A 117 25.09 16.54 14.63
CA GLU A 117 24.90 16.65 13.19
C GLU A 117 23.47 16.23 12.79
N PRO A 118 22.86 16.92 11.80
CA PRO A 118 21.51 16.59 11.36
C PRO A 118 21.48 15.21 10.70
N GLU A 119 20.50 14.39 11.07
CA GLU A 119 20.31 13.03 10.57
C GLU A 119 18.90 12.82 10.01
N ILE A 120 18.72 11.72 9.27
CA ILE A 120 17.39 11.33 8.77
C ILE A 120 16.63 10.68 9.93
N LEU A 121 15.63 11.39 10.46
CA LEU A 121 14.86 11.00 11.65
C LEU A 121 13.75 9.99 11.35
N SER A 122 13.09 10.12 10.20
CA SER A 122 12.07 9.18 9.73
C SER A 122 12.02 9.14 8.20
N ILE A 123 11.67 7.96 7.68
CA ILE A 123 11.34 7.75 6.27
C ILE A 123 10.05 6.93 6.23
N ASP A 124 8.94 7.61 6.03
CA ASP A 124 7.61 7.01 6.01
C ASP A 124 7.21 6.79 4.56
N HIS A 125 6.89 5.54 4.21
CA HIS A 125 6.54 5.14 2.85
C HIS A 125 5.06 4.77 2.77
N ASN A 126 4.33 5.41 1.86
CA ASN A 126 3.00 4.99 1.45
C ASN A 126 3.06 4.34 0.06
N LEU A 127 2.31 3.25 -0.13
CA LEU A 127 2.26 2.48 -1.37
C LEU A 127 0.81 2.47 -1.89
N ASP A 128 0.60 3.09 -3.04
CA ASP A 128 -0.70 3.08 -3.71
C ASP A 128 -0.59 2.30 -5.02
N TYR A 129 -1.53 1.38 -5.28
CA TYR A 129 -1.62 0.67 -6.55
C TYR A 129 -2.28 1.56 -7.59
N TYR A 130 -1.52 2.00 -8.59
CA TYR A 130 -2.04 2.88 -9.64
C TYR A 130 -2.69 2.10 -10.77
N ASP A 131 -2.06 0.98 -11.17
CA ASP A 131 -2.54 0.11 -12.24
C ASP A 131 -2.08 -1.33 -11.96
N ILE A 132 -3.00 -2.28 -12.12
CA ILE A 132 -2.73 -3.72 -12.00
C ILE A 132 -3.31 -4.39 -13.24
N SER A 133 -2.45 -5.02 -14.03
CA SER A 133 -2.83 -5.77 -15.22
C SER A 133 -2.30 -7.19 -15.10
N GLU A 134 -3.20 -8.16 -15.10
CA GLU A 134 -2.90 -9.58 -15.02
C GLU A 134 -3.35 -10.28 -16.30
N GLY A 135 -2.54 -11.23 -16.79
CA GLY A 135 -2.89 -12.09 -17.91
C GLY A 135 -3.90 -13.14 -17.48
N THR A 136 -4.62 -13.73 -18.46
CA THR A 136 -5.60 -14.80 -18.20
C THR A 136 -4.98 -16.03 -17.53
N PHE A 137 -3.72 -16.35 -17.85
CA PHE A 137 -3.03 -17.54 -17.34
C PHE A 137 -1.91 -17.23 -16.34
N ASN A 138 -1.60 -15.95 -16.08
CA ASN A 138 -0.56 -15.54 -15.14
C ASN A 138 -1.06 -14.40 -14.24
N LYS A 139 -1.35 -14.73 -12.99
CA LYS A 139 -1.84 -13.80 -11.96
C LYS A 139 -0.77 -13.58 -10.89
N PHE A 140 -0.84 -12.45 -10.18
CA PHE A 140 0.09 -12.20 -9.09
C PHE A 140 -0.20 -13.10 -7.90
N THR A 141 0.85 -13.71 -7.35
CA THR A 141 0.77 -14.41 -6.06
C THR A 141 0.96 -13.44 -4.91
N THR A 142 0.51 -13.82 -3.70
CA THR A 142 0.72 -13.00 -2.49
C THR A 142 2.20 -12.78 -2.18
N GLU A 143 3.04 -13.78 -2.47
CA GLU A 143 4.49 -13.69 -2.34
C GLU A 143 5.08 -12.65 -3.29
N GLU A 144 4.59 -12.61 -4.53
CA GLU A 144 5.00 -11.60 -5.53
C GLU A 144 4.58 -10.19 -5.12
N TYR A 145 3.34 -10.00 -4.65
CA TYR A 145 2.91 -8.70 -4.10
C TYR A 145 3.83 -8.24 -2.97
N ASN A 146 4.14 -9.13 -2.02
CA ASN A 146 5.05 -8.82 -0.91
C ASN A 146 6.47 -8.50 -1.40
N MET A 147 6.98 -9.24 -2.38
CA MET A 147 8.29 -8.99 -2.99
C MET A 147 8.32 -7.64 -3.70
N ILE A 148 7.33 -7.34 -4.53
CA ILE A 148 7.22 -6.09 -5.29
C ILE A 148 7.10 -4.91 -4.31
N ASN A 149 6.28 -5.03 -3.26
CA ASN A 149 6.15 -4.00 -2.22
C ASN A 149 7.48 -3.72 -1.49
N LYS A 150 8.23 -4.78 -1.15
CA LYS A 150 9.57 -4.64 -0.55
C LYS A 150 10.54 -3.95 -1.52
N LYS A 151 10.58 -4.38 -2.79
CA LYS A 151 11.45 -3.79 -3.82
C LYS A 151 11.11 -2.32 -4.10
N ALA A 152 9.83 -1.99 -4.15
CA ALA A 152 9.35 -0.62 -4.36
C ALA A 152 9.83 0.32 -3.24
N LYS A 153 9.67 -0.08 -1.98
CA LYS A 153 10.15 0.68 -0.80
C LYS A 153 11.68 0.87 -0.83
N ILE A 154 12.43 -0.16 -1.20
CA ILE A 154 13.90 -0.08 -1.30
C ILE A 154 14.32 0.87 -2.43
N SER A 155 13.67 0.79 -3.60
CA SER A 155 13.99 1.63 -4.76
C SER A 155 13.70 3.11 -4.50
N SER A 156 12.66 3.42 -3.72
CA SER A 156 12.26 4.79 -3.36
C SER A 156 13.14 5.43 -2.30
N LEU A 157 14.14 4.72 -1.76
CA LEU A 157 14.96 5.24 -0.67
C LEU A 157 15.68 6.53 -1.10
N PRO A 158 15.54 7.62 -0.32
CA PRO A 158 16.10 8.91 -0.68
C PRO A 158 17.62 8.92 -0.75
N LYS A 159 18.30 8.00 -0.04
CA LYS A 159 19.77 7.85 -0.06
C LYS A 159 20.36 7.77 -1.47
N ARG A 160 19.57 7.31 -2.46
CA ARG A 160 19.97 7.21 -3.87
C ARG A 160 19.81 8.51 -4.67
N LYS A 161 18.93 9.42 -4.24
CA LYS A 161 18.51 10.62 -5.00
C LYS A 161 18.78 11.95 -4.32
N ILE A 162 18.89 11.98 -2.98
CA ILE A 162 19.31 13.16 -2.25
C ILE A 162 20.82 13.34 -2.51
N ARG A 163 21.16 13.98 -3.62
CA ARG A 163 22.42 14.72 -3.67
C ARG A 163 22.35 15.76 -2.55
N PRO A 164 23.36 15.88 -1.68
CA PRO A 164 23.32 16.87 -0.63
C PRO A 164 23.24 18.25 -1.31
N CYS A 165 22.07 18.89 -1.27
CA CYS A 165 21.94 20.34 -1.50
C CYS A 165 22.49 21.14 -0.30
N TRP A 166 23.00 20.42 0.72
CA TRP A 166 23.65 20.94 1.92
C TRP A 166 24.86 21.88 1.67
N PRO A 167 25.57 21.90 0.53
CA PRO A 167 26.59 22.90 0.27
C PRO A 167 26.05 24.35 0.22
N LEU A 168 24.75 24.55 -0.01
CA LEU A 168 24.18 25.89 -0.23
C LEU A 168 23.82 26.64 1.07
N LEU A 169 23.68 25.96 2.21
CA LEU A 169 23.37 26.60 3.50
C LEU A 169 24.61 26.82 4.38
N ARG A 170 25.77 26.27 4.00
CA ARG A 170 27.03 26.45 4.75
C ARG A 170 27.69 27.82 4.52
N ASN A 171 27.13 28.66 3.65
CA ASN A 171 27.73 29.92 3.23
C ASN A 171 26.86 31.16 3.51
N LYS A 172 26.21 31.18 4.68
CA LYS A 172 25.86 32.45 5.33
C LYS A 172 26.62 32.53 6.65
N LYS A 173 27.76 33.22 6.58
CA LYS A 173 28.44 33.82 7.72
C LYS A 173 27.50 34.75 8.47
#